data_AF-A0AAN8WU00-F1
#
_entry.id   AF-A0AAN8WU00-F1
#
_cell.length_a   1.000
_cell.length_b   1.000
_cell.length_c   1.000
_cell.angle_alpha   90.00
_cell.angle_beta   90.00
_cell.angle_gamma   90.00
#
_symmetry.space_group_name_H-M   'P 1'
#
loop_
_entity.id
_entity.type
_entity.pdbx_description
1 polymer ?
#
loop_
_entity_poly.entity_id
_entity_poly.type
_entity_poly.pdbx_seq_one_letter_code
_entity_poly.pdbx_strand_id
1 'polypeptide(L)'
;MTILQKSHGYTTGDAMKLSHKQRLTRNHMSELNHQGVIVIRNPFKALISHRHLDIGGHTGYAPKSHFLGKGECTKNLHITYYENVKRDPVGEMEKILKYLNLRVDEERLACVGQHTDGLFKRKPSKNVPLDFNPFTQELKDLVYEAIDSVNEILKEKGKDGLPLSLYEFYDMLEARTTRYMRKRRKGPS
;
A
#
# COMPACT_ATOMS: atom_id res chain seq x y z
N MET A 1 1.24 -6.33 10.25
CA MET A 1 1.50 -5.52 9.05
C MET A 1 0.64 -6.06 7.92
N THR A 2 -0.40 -5.33 7.52
CA THR A 2 -1.34 -5.79 6.49
C THR A 2 -0.80 -5.39 5.12
N ILE A 3 -0.11 -6.31 4.45
CA ILE A 3 0.25 -6.18 3.03
C ILE A 3 -1.02 -6.50 2.23
N LEU A 4 -1.68 -5.48 1.68
CA LEU A 4 -2.80 -5.71 0.77
C LEU A 4 -2.24 -5.95 -0.63
N GLN A 5 -1.98 -7.21 -0.98
CA GLN A 5 -1.71 -7.59 -2.36
C GLN A 5 -3.05 -7.70 -3.10
N LYS A 6 -3.38 -6.70 -3.93
CA LYS A 6 -4.48 -6.82 -4.90
C LYS A 6 -3.89 -7.12 -6.27
N SER A 7 -3.68 -8.40 -6.58
CA SER A 7 -3.54 -8.83 -7.97
C SER A 7 -4.95 -9.05 -8.54
N HIS A 8 -5.44 -8.12 -9.36
CA HIS A 8 -6.43 -8.55 -10.34
C HIS A 8 -5.65 -9.41 -11.34
N GLY A 9 -5.76 -10.72 -11.17
CA GLY A 9 -5.01 -11.73 -11.93
C GLY A 9 -5.37 -11.82 -13.41
N TYR A 10 -5.99 -10.79 -13.98
CA TYR A 10 -6.29 -10.67 -15.38
C TYR A 10 -6.11 -9.20 -15.77
N THR A 11 -5.42 -8.95 -16.89
CA THR A 11 -5.52 -7.72 -17.70
C THR A 11 -4.57 -6.54 -17.43
N THR A 12 -3.34 -6.63 -17.92
CA THR A 12 -2.56 -5.45 -18.34
C THR A 12 -1.99 -5.68 -19.74
N GLY A 13 -1.77 -4.61 -20.52
CA GLY A 13 -1.16 -4.70 -21.85
C GLY A 13 -1.98 -5.50 -22.87
N ASP A 14 -1.31 -6.16 -23.82
CA ASP A 14 -1.96 -6.89 -24.91
C ASP A 14 -2.81 -8.09 -24.44
N ALA A 15 -2.59 -8.60 -23.23
CA ALA A 15 -3.43 -9.65 -22.64
C ALA A 15 -4.87 -9.19 -22.38
N MET A 16 -5.13 -7.89 -22.27
CA MET A 16 -6.52 -7.37 -22.20
C MET A 16 -7.36 -7.81 -23.40
N LYS A 17 -6.75 -8.01 -24.57
CA LYS A 17 -7.48 -8.32 -25.79
C LYS A 17 -7.78 -9.83 -25.95
N LEU A 18 -7.23 -10.67 -25.06
CA LEU A 18 -7.37 -12.13 -25.14
C LEU A 18 -8.64 -12.66 -24.48
N SER A 19 -9.06 -13.87 -24.85
CA SER A 19 -10.17 -14.58 -24.20
C SER A 19 -9.85 -14.98 -22.76
N HIS A 20 -10.88 -15.13 -21.91
CA HIS A 20 -10.70 -15.49 -20.48
C HIS A 20 -9.84 -16.75 -20.27
N LYS A 21 -10.03 -17.79 -21.09
CA LYS A 21 -9.24 -19.03 -21.05
C LYS A 21 -7.76 -18.82 -21.37
N GLN A 22 -7.46 -17.89 -22.28
CA GLN A 22 -6.09 -17.52 -22.64
C GLN A 22 -5.44 -16.57 -21.61
N ARG A 23 -6.23 -15.71 -20.97
CA ARG A 23 -5.77 -14.84 -19.86
C ARG A 23 -5.35 -15.67 -18.64
N LEU A 24 -6.10 -16.73 -18.32
CA LEU A 24 -5.76 -17.71 -17.28
C LEU A 24 -4.42 -18.41 -17.50
N THR A 25 -4.05 -18.64 -18.77
CA THR A 25 -2.79 -19.28 -19.15
C THR A 25 -1.64 -18.31 -19.37
N ARG A 26 -1.90 -17.00 -19.46
CA ARG A 26 -0.84 -15.99 -19.61
C ARG A 26 -0.29 -15.61 -18.25
N ASN A 27 1.01 -15.79 -18.07
CA ASN A 27 1.68 -15.35 -16.86
C ASN A 27 1.82 -13.82 -16.89
N HIS A 28 0.99 -13.10 -16.14
CA HIS A 28 1.11 -11.65 -15.97
C HIS A 28 2.49 -11.20 -15.48
N MET A 29 3.25 -12.10 -14.86
CA MET A 29 4.61 -11.81 -14.42
C MET A 29 5.58 -11.69 -15.59
N SER A 30 5.45 -12.47 -16.67
CA SER A 30 6.36 -12.31 -17.82
C SER A 30 6.09 -11.03 -18.60
N GLU A 31 4.82 -10.60 -18.68
CA GLU A 31 4.44 -9.34 -19.35
C GLU A 31 5.00 -8.09 -18.65
N LEU A 32 5.18 -8.16 -17.32
CA LEU A 32 5.75 -7.09 -16.52
C LEU A 32 7.22 -7.37 -16.14
N ASN A 33 7.92 -8.23 -16.89
CA ASN A 33 9.34 -8.55 -16.67
C ASN A 33 9.68 -8.96 -15.21
N HIS A 34 8.76 -9.68 -14.57
CA HIS A 34 8.81 -10.06 -13.16
C HIS A 34 9.06 -8.84 -12.24
N GLN A 35 8.57 -7.66 -12.59
CA GLN A 35 8.66 -6.46 -11.76
C GLN A 35 7.43 -6.33 -10.88
N GLY A 36 7.63 -5.87 -9.64
CA GLY A 36 6.56 -5.63 -8.69
C GLY A 36 6.49 -4.17 -8.26
N VAL A 37 5.28 -3.69 -8.00
CA VAL A 37 5.04 -2.37 -7.39
C VAL A 37 4.44 -2.59 -6.00
N ILE A 38 5.06 -2.00 -4.99
CA ILE A 38 4.54 -1.98 -3.63
C ILE A 38 4.08 -0.57 -3.32
N VAL A 39 2.81 -0.46 -2.94
CA VAL A 39 2.21 0.79 -2.43
C VAL A 39 2.15 0.69 -0.91
N ILE A 40 2.96 1.49 -0.22
CA ILE A 40 2.94 1.58 1.24
C ILE A 40 2.01 2.72 1.64
N ARG A 41 1.14 2.49 2.63
CA ARG A 41 0.17 3.47 3.13
C ARG A 41 0.42 3.73 4.61
N ASN A 42 0.02 4.91 5.09
CA ASN A 42 -0.09 5.19 6.52
C ASN A 42 -0.80 4.02 7.25
N PRO A 43 -0.12 3.32 8.18
CA PRO A 43 -0.68 2.14 8.84
C PRO A 43 -1.90 2.47 9.71
N PHE A 44 -1.99 3.65 10.32
CA PHE A 44 -3.17 4.06 11.09
C PHE A 44 -4.41 4.14 10.18
N LYS A 45 -4.28 4.82 9.03
CA LYS A 45 -5.38 4.91 8.05
C LYS A 45 -5.67 3.56 7.40
N ALA A 46 -4.66 2.71 7.20
CA ALA A 46 -4.86 1.36 6.70
C ALA A 46 -5.68 0.50 7.68
N LEU A 47 -5.40 0.57 8.97
CA LEU A 47 -6.16 -0.13 10.02
C LEU A 47 -7.62 0.35 10.09
N ILE A 48 -7.85 1.66 10.10
CA ILE A 48 -9.21 2.22 10.04
C ILE A 48 -9.93 1.76 8.77
N SER A 49 -9.26 1.83 7.63
CA SER A 49 -9.81 1.41 6.33
C SER A 49 -10.19 -0.07 6.31
N HIS A 50 -9.39 -0.91 6.97
CA HIS A 50 -9.67 -2.35 7.08
C HIS A 50 -10.89 -2.60 7.98
N ARG A 51 -10.98 -1.93 9.13
CA ARG A 51 -12.18 -2.02 9.99
C ARG A 51 -13.45 -1.55 9.29
N HIS A 52 -13.38 -0.48 8.52
CA HIS A 52 -14.50 -0.05 7.68
C HIS A 52 -14.88 -1.08 6.62
N LEU A 53 -13.92 -1.88 6.14
CA LEU A 53 -14.18 -2.97 5.20
C LEU A 53 -14.94 -4.11 5.88
N ASP A 54 -14.47 -4.50 7.07
CA ASP A 54 -15.08 -5.58 7.88
C ASP A 54 -16.54 -5.26 8.22
N ILE A 55 -16.80 -4.02 8.66
CA ILE A 55 -18.15 -3.56 9.02
C ILE A 55 -19.02 -3.34 7.76
N GLY A 56 -18.42 -2.81 6.69
CA GLY A 56 -19.13 -2.47 5.45
C GLY A 56 -19.45 -3.66 4.54
N GLY A 57 -18.95 -4.85 4.86
CA GLY A 57 -19.24 -6.09 4.15
C GLY A 57 -18.35 -6.34 2.92
N HIS A 58 -17.33 -7.18 3.10
CA HIS A 58 -16.75 -8.04 2.07
C HIS A 58 -16.66 -9.46 2.63
N THR A 59 -17.77 -10.19 2.56
CA THR A 59 -17.93 -11.51 3.20
C THR A 59 -17.29 -12.66 2.41
N GLY A 60 -16.67 -12.38 1.27
CA GLY A 60 -15.98 -13.38 0.45
C GLY A 60 -14.54 -13.59 0.91
N TYR A 61 -14.24 -14.76 1.50
CA TYR A 61 -12.87 -15.23 1.62
C TYR A 61 -12.42 -15.84 0.28
N ALA A 62 -11.17 -15.61 -0.10
CA ALA A 62 -10.59 -16.35 -1.22
C ALA A 62 -10.52 -17.85 -0.87
N PRO A 63 -10.90 -18.77 -1.77
CA PRO A 63 -10.76 -20.21 -1.54
C PRO A 63 -9.32 -20.60 -1.23
N LYS A 64 -9.11 -21.66 -0.42
CA LYS A 64 -7.75 -22.17 -0.09
C LYS A 64 -6.91 -22.43 -1.36
N SER A 65 -7.55 -22.92 -2.42
CA SER A 65 -6.90 -23.19 -3.71
C SER A 65 -6.25 -21.95 -4.35
N HIS A 66 -6.70 -20.74 -4.04
CA HIS A 66 -6.09 -19.50 -4.53
C HIS A 66 -4.80 -19.13 -3.80
N PHE A 67 -4.54 -19.76 -2.65
CA PHE A 67 -3.28 -19.61 -1.90
C PHE A 67 -2.33 -20.79 -2.11
N LEU A 68 -2.73 -21.79 -2.90
CA LEU A 68 -1.92 -22.95 -3.26
C LEU A 68 -1.27 -22.70 -4.63
N GLY A 69 0.06 -22.77 -4.68
CA GLY A 69 0.83 -22.57 -5.91
C GLY A 69 2.27 -22.21 -5.61
N LYS A 70 3.15 -22.31 -6.62
CA LYS A 70 4.52 -21.81 -6.50
C LYS A 70 4.45 -20.27 -6.43
N GLY A 71 4.66 -19.72 -5.23
CA GLY A 71 4.78 -18.27 -5.06
C GLY A 71 5.97 -17.76 -5.88
N GLU A 72 5.72 -16.86 -6.82
CA GLU A 72 6.79 -16.20 -7.57
C GLU A 72 7.22 -14.95 -6.80
N CYS A 73 8.38 -15.03 -6.15
CA CYS A 73 8.99 -13.90 -5.46
C CYS A 73 9.84 -13.11 -6.46
N THR A 74 9.51 -11.84 -6.68
CA THR A 74 10.40 -10.91 -7.38
C THR A 74 11.31 -10.16 -6.41
N LYS A 75 12.55 -9.95 -6.83
CA LYS A 75 13.52 -9.05 -6.16
C LYS A 75 13.47 -7.63 -6.70
N ASN A 76 12.82 -7.42 -7.85
CA ASN A 76 12.69 -6.13 -8.50
C ASN A 76 11.38 -5.50 -8.02
N LEU A 77 11.52 -4.55 -7.10
CA LEU A 77 10.39 -3.85 -6.49
C LEU A 77 10.55 -2.33 -6.62
N HIS A 78 9.53 -1.69 -7.16
CA HIS A 78 9.32 -0.25 -7.05
C HIS A 78 8.46 0.04 -5.82
N ILE A 79 8.93 0.94 -4.97
CA ILE A 79 8.21 1.37 -3.78
C ILE A 79 7.62 2.74 -4.08
N THR A 80 6.30 2.87 -3.90
CA THR A 80 5.60 4.15 -3.92
C THR A 80 4.78 4.27 -2.64
N TYR A 81 4.45 5.50 -2.27
CA TYR A 81 3.73 5.80 -1.05
C TYR A 81 2.34 6.35 -1.39
N TYR A 82 1.30 5.78 -0.78
CA TYR A 82 -0.09 6.18 -1.02
C TYR A 82 -0.30 7.68 -0.81
N GLU A 83 0.35 8.25 0.20
CA GLU A 83 0.29 9.68 0.51
C GLU A 83 0.89 10.55 -0.59
N ASN A 84 1.95 10.06 -1.27
CA ASN A 84 2.54 10.73 -2.42
C ASN A 84 1.63 10.58 -3.64
N VAL A 85 1.07 9.39 -3.90
CA VAL A 85 0.12 9.15 -4.99
C VAL A 85 -1.11 10.05 -4.84
N LYS A 86 -1.56 10.32 -3.60
CA LYS A 86 -2.66 11.24 -3.35
C LYS A 86 -2.31 12.71 -3.65
N ARG A 87 -1.06 13.11 -3.41
CA ARG A 87 -0.58 14.49 -3.59
C ARG A 87 -0.21 14.81 -5.04
N ASP A 88 0.45 13.86 -5.69
CA ASP A 88 0.91 13.95 -7.07
C ASP A 88 0.63 12.63 -7.80
N PRO A 89 -0.65 12.36 -8.13
CA PRO A 89 -1.03 11.11 -8.77
C PRO A 89 -0.43 10.97 -10.18
N VAL A 90 -0.23 12.09 -10.88
CA VAL A 90 0.35 12.12 -12.23
C VAL A 90 1.83 11.75 -12.16
N GLY A 91 2.62 12.43 -11.33
CA GLY A 91 4.05 12.17 -11.20
C GLY A 91 4.36 10.78 -10.64
N GLU A 92 3.61 10.32 -9.63
CA GLU A 92 3.79 8.97 -9.10
C GLU A 92 3.39 7.88 -10.11
N MET A 93 2.31 8.09 -10.87
CA MET A 93 1.92 7.15 -11.93
C MET A 93 2.96 7.10 -13.05
N GLU A 94 3.52 8.24 -13.43
CA GLU A 94 4.60 8.29 -14.43
C GLU A 94 5.82 7.48 -13.99
N LYS A 95 6.24 7.58 -12.72
CA LYS A 95 7.34 6.79 -12.15
C LYS A 95 7.05 5.29 -12.23
N ILE A 96 5.82 4.88 -11.91
CA ILE A 96 5.38 3.48 -11.98
C ILE A 96 5.41 2.97 -13.43
N LEU A 97 4.86 3.72 -14.38
CA LEU A 97 4.83 3.34 -15.79
C LEU A 97 6.24 3.23 -16.38
N LYS A 98 7.12 4.19 -16.08
CA LYS A 98 8.55 4.14 -16.44
C LYS A 98 9.23 2.90 -15.86
N TYR A 99 9.00 2.61 -14.58
CA TYR A 99 9.57 1.44 -13.91
C TYR A 99 9.14 0.13 -14.58
N LEU A 100 7.85 0.01 -14.93
CA LEU A 100 7.27 -1.16 -15.60
C LEU A 100 7.60 -1.23 -17.10
N ASN A 101 8.38 -0.28 -17.63
CA ASN A 101 8.69 -0.15 -19.05
C ASN A 101 7.44 -0.11 -19.95
N LEU A 102 6.37 0.54 -19.46
CA LEU A 102 5.13 0.72 -20.20
C LEU A 102 5.14 2.09 -20.91
N ARG A 103 4.61 2.13 -22.13
CA ARG A 103 4.47 3.39 -22.88
C ARG A 103 3.52 4.32 -22.12
N VAL A 104 3.98 5.53 -21.86
CA VAL A 104 3.17 6.59 -21.26
C VAL A 104 2.30 7.20 -22.36
N ASP A 105 1.01 7.24 -22.11
CA ASP A 105 0.03 7.97 -22.90
C ASP A 105 -0.28 9.26 -22.15
N GLU A 106 0.15 10.40 -22.69
CA GLU A 106 0.09 11.68 -22.01
C GLU A 106 -1.34 12.14 -21.76
N GLU A 107 -2.28 11.86 -22.68
CA GLU A 107 -3.69 12.21 -22.52
C GLU A 107 -4.33 11.41 -21.38
N ARG A 108 -4.07 10.10 -21.35
CA ARG A 108 -4.56 9.22 -20.27
C ARG A 108 -3.91 9.55 -18.93
N LEU A 109 -2.64 9.91 -18.93
CA LEU A 109 -1.95 10.32 -17.71
C LEU A 109 -2.49 11.66 -17.19
N ALA A 110 -2.76 12.62 -18.07
CA ALA A 110 -3.39 13.89 -17.71
C ALA A 110 -4.81 13.68 -17.12
N CYS A 111 -5.57 12.73 -17.67
CA CYS A 111 -6.89 12.34 -17.17
C CYS A 111 -6.85 11.86 -15.71
N VAL A 112 -5.79 11.17 -15.27
CA VAL A 112 -5.60 10.78 -13.86
C VAL A 112 -5.53 12.01 -12.95
N GLY A 113 -4.89 13.09 -13.40
CA GLY A 113 -4.83 14.35 -12.67
C GLY A 113 -6.17 15.10 -12.60
N GLN A 114 -7.06 14.88 -13.56
CA GLN A 114 -8.39 15.50 -13.60
C GLN A 114 -9.44 14.73 -12.79
N HIS A 115 -9.22 13.44 -12.55
CA HIS A 115 -10.14 12.55 -11.82
C HIS A 115 -9.47 11.91 -10.60
N THR A 116 -8.91 12.73 -9.71
CA THR A 116 -8.26 12.28 -8.47
C THR A 116 -9.26 11.78 -7.42
N ASP A 117 -10.53 12.16 -7.58
CA ASP A 117 -11.65 11.71 -6.76
C ASP A 117 -12.20 10.37 -7.25
N GLY A 118 -11.93 9.29 -6.50
CA GLY A 118 -12.45 7.97 -6.83
C GLY A 118 -13.98 7.85 -6.72
N LEU A 119 -14.56 6.94 -7.51
CA LEU A 119 -15.99 6.56 -7.47
C LEU A 119 -16.44 6.03 -6.09
N PHE A 120 -15.50 5.61 -5.25
CA PHE A 120 -15.76 5.02 -3.94
C PHE A 120 -15.63 6.06 -2.81
N LYS A 121 -16.49 7.09 -2.82
CA LYS A 121 -16.64 7.99 -1.67
C LYS A 121 -17.62 7.37 -0.67
N ARG A 122 -17.12 6.88 0.46
CA ARG A 122 -17.98 6.58 1.61
C ARG A 122 -18.31 7.90 2.29
N LYS A 123 -19.59 8.24 2.41
CA LYS A 123 -20.01 9.42 3.17
C LYS A 123 -19.52 9.26 4.62
N PRO A 124 -18.88 10.28 5.22
CA PRO A 124 -18.57 10.23 6.65
C PRO A 124 -19.87 10.00 7.40
N SER A 125 -19.88 9.03 8.32
CA SER A 125 -21.01 8.85 9.22
C SER A 125 -21.18 10.16 10.00
N LYS A 126 -22.40 10.71 10.03
CA LYS A 126 -22.72 11.96 10.76
C LYS A 126 -22.36 11.91 12.25
N ASN A 127 -22.10 10.71 12.78
CA ASN A 127 -21.89 10.43 14.20
C ASN A 127 -20.42 10.22 14.59
N VAL A 128 -19.45 10.41 13.69
CA VAL A 128 -18.02 10.30 14.01
C VAL A 128 -17.44 11.71 14.15
N PRO A 129 -16.92 12.09 15.34
CA PRO A 129 -16.23 13.38 15.53
C PRO A 129 -15.09 13.56 14.51
N LEU A 130 -14.88 14.79 14.06
CA LEU A 130 -13.82 15.12 13.09
C LEU A 130 -12.41 14.82 13.61
N ASP A 131 -12.24 14.79 14.93
CA ASP A 131 -11.00 14.54 15.66
C ASP A 131 -10.96 13.14 16.30
N PHE A 132 -11.90 12.26 15.97
CA PHE A 132 -11.96 10.92 16.57
C PHE A 132 -10.70 10.12 16.25
N ASN A 133 -9.88 9.91 17.28
CA ASN A 133 -8.73 9.02 17.24
C ASN A 133 -9.07 7.69 17.94
N PRO A 134 -9.22 6.57 17.19
CA PRO A 134 -9.55 5.27 17.79
C PRO A 134 -8.35 4.56 18.44
N PHE A 135 -7.15 5.14 18.40
CA PHE A 135 -5.93 4.48 18.84
C PHE A 135 -5.53 4.89 20.25
N THR A 136 -5.49 3.92 21.17
CA THR A 136 -4.86 4.08 22.49
C THR A 136 -3.34 4.14 22.35
N GLN A 137 -2.64 4.62 23.38
CA GLN A 137 -1.17 4.73 23.33
C GLN A 137 -0.50 3.37 23.12
N GLU A 138 -1.03 2.31 23.72
CA GLU A 138 -0.50 0.94 23.56
C GLU A 138 -0.62 0.46 22.10
N LEU A 139 -1.72 0.78 21.43
CA LEU A 139 -1.89 0.48 20.01
C LEU A 139 -0.96 1.32 19.14
N LYS A 140 -0.79 2.61 19.47
CA LYS A 140 0.14 3.50 18.77
C LYS A 140 1.57 2.99 18.89
N ASP A 141 1.98 2.52 20.07
CA ASP A 141 3.30 1.95 20.31
C ASP A 141 3.58 0.75 19.38
N LEU A 142 2.64 -0.18 19.23
CA LEU A 142 2.77 -1.30 18.30
C LEU A 142 2.90 -0.84 16.84
N VAL A 143 2.15 0.19 16.45
CA VAL A 143 2.22 0.76 15.10
C VAL A 143 3.55 1.49 14.88
N TYR A 144 4.05 2.24 15.86
CA TYR A 144 5.35 2.90 15.80
C TYR A 144 6.50 1.91 15.65
N GLU A 145 6.45 0.79 16.39
CA GLU A 145 7.45 -0.27 16.23
C GLU A 145 7.44 -0.87 14.82
N ALA A 146 6.25 -1.13 14.27
CA ALA A 146 6.13 -1.63 12.90
C ALA A 146 6.64 -0.61 11.87
N ILE A 147 6.35 0.69 12.06
CA ILE A 147 6.86 1.78 11.23
C ILE A 147 8.39 1.80 11.25
N ASP A 148 9.00 1.73 12.43
CA ASP A 148 10.46 1.75 12.57
C ASP A 148 11.09 0.56 11.84
N SER A 149 10.56 -0.66 12.03
CA SER A 149 11.07 -1.85 11.34
C SER A 149 10.97 -1.75 9.81
N VAL A 150 9.84 -1.27 9.28
CA VAL A 150 9.70 -1.10 7.82
C VAL A 150 10.65 -0.03 7.31
N ASN A 151 10.80 1.08 8.03
CA ASN A 151 11.68 2.17 7.63
C ASN A 151 13.17 1.77 7.65
N GLU A 152 13.58 0.94 8.60
CA GLU A 152 14.91 0.33 8.65
C GLU A 152 15.15 -0.56 7.42
N ILE A 153 14.22 -1.48 7.12
CA ILE A 153 14.30 -2.37 5.95
C ILE A 153 14.39 -1.58 4.63
N LEU A 154 13.60 -0.50 4.49
CA LEU A 154 13.63 0.34 3.29
C LEU A 154 15.01 0.99 3.10
N LYS A 155 15.57 1.55 4.17
CA LYS A 155 16.90 2.18 4.15
C LYS A 155 18.01 1.17 3.85
N GLU A 156 17.97 -0.02 4.45
CA GLU A 156 18.91 -1.11 4.16
C GLU A 156 18.87 -1.55 2.69
N LYS A 157 17.71 -1.43 2.05
CA LYS A 157 17.53 -1.71 0.62
C LYS A 157 17.80 -0.50 -0.29
N GLY A 158 18.36 0.58 0.25
CA GLY A 158 18.65 1.81 -0.50
C GLY A 158 17.39 2.49 -1.06
N LYS A 159 16.24 2.28 -0.42
CA LYS A 159 14.97 2.94 -0.76
C LYS A 159 14.76 4.16 0.13
N ASP A 160 13.95 5.10 -0.36
CA ASP A 160 13.52 6.23 0.45
C ASP A 160 12.84 5.75 1.74
N GLY A 161 12.96 6.54 2.81
CA GLY A 161 12.24 6.26 4.05
C GLY A 161 10.73 6.50 3.92
N LEU A 162 9.99 6.05 4.92
CA LEU A 162 8.55 6.30 5.01
C LEU A 162 8.27 7.81 5.11
N PRO A 163 7.22 8.34 4.45
CA PRO A 163 6.86 9.75 4.48
C PRO A 163 6.10 10.10 5.77
N LEU A 164 6.77 9.97 6.93
CA LEU A 164 6.16 10.05 8.26
C LEU A 164 5.46 11.38 8.54
N SER A 165 5.95 12.49 7.96
CA SER A 165 5.30 13.80 8.07
C SER A 165 3.91 13.86 7.42
N LEU A 166 3.57 12.87 6.59
CA LEU A 166 2.28 12.76 5.91
C LEU A 166 1.31 11.84 6.64
N TYR A 167 1.76 11.16 7.69
CA TYR A 167 0.97 10.15 8.38
C TYR A 167 0.12 10.80 9.48
N GLU A 168 -1.17 10.94 9.20
CA GLU A 168 -2.19 11.20 10.22
C GLU A 168 -2.08 10.19 11.38
N PHE A 169 -2.25 10.67 12.62
CA PHE A 169 -2.07 9.95 13.89
C PHE A 169 -0.64 9.55 14.25
N TYR A 170 0.35 9.83 13.38
CA TYR A 170 1.75 9.66 13.74
C TYR A 170 2.26 10.87 14.52
N ASP A 171 2.68 10.65 15.76
CA ASP A 171 3.34 11.65 16.58
C ASP A 171 4.83 11.32 16.75
N MET A 172 5.70 12.29 16.39
CA MET A 172 7.14 12.08 16.42
C MET A 172 7.69 11.97 17.84
N LEU A 173 7.13 12.71 18.80
CA LEU A 173 7.60 12.72 20.19
C LEU A 173 7.20 11.42 20.90
N GLU A 174 5.96 10.98 20.70
CA GLU A 174 5.51 9.68 21.18
C GLU A 174 6.36 8.55 20.60
N ALA A 175 6.55 8.51 19.27
CA ALA A 175 7.36 7.47 18.63
C ALA A 175 8.82 7.46 19.14
N ARG A 176 9.41 8.64 19.42
CA ARG A 176 10.73 8.75 20.06
C ARG A 176 10.71 8.17 21.47
N THR A 177 9.66 8.42 22.22
CA THR A 177 9.47 7.93 23.59
C THR A 177 9.31 6.40 23.59
N THR A 178 8.47 5.85 22.72
CA THR A 178 8.33 4.40 22.51
C THR A 178 9.68 3.75 22.20
N ARG A 179 10.46 4.33 21.27
CA ARG A 179 11.82 3.86 20.94
C ARG A 179 12.75 3.86 22.15
N TYR A 180 12.75 4.93 22.94
CA TYR A 180 13.56 5.04 24.15
C TYR A 180 13.20 3.98 25.19
N MET A 181 11.89 3.84 25.48
CA MET A 181 11.39 2.84 26.44
C MET A 181 11.72 1.41 25.99
N ARG A 182 11.58 1.12 24.69
CA ARG A 182 11.95 -0.19 24.10
C ARG A 182 13.43 -0.50 24.27
N LYS A 183 14.32 0.48 24.02
CA LYS A 183 15.76 0.29 24.23
C LYS A 183 16.11 -0.02 25.69
N ARG A 184 15.46 0.64 26.65
CA ARG A 184 15.67 0.35 28.08
C ARG A 184 15.19 -1.05 28.48
N ARG A 185 14.06 -1.50 27.93
CA ARG A 185 13.52 -2.85 28.19
C ARG A 185 14.42 -3.97 27.65
N LYS A 186 15.20 -3.72 26.59
CA LYS A 186 16.07 -4.73 25.99
C LYS A 186 17.40 -4.96 26.74
N GLY A 187 17.73 -4.15 27.75
CA GLY A 187 18.98 -4.27 28.52
C GLY A 187 20.25 -4.03 27.69
N PRO A 188 21.41 -3.74 28.30
CA PRO A 188 22.68 -3.80 27.60
C PRO A 188 22.98 -5.27 27.29
N SER A 189 23.14 -5.59 25.99
CA SER A 189 23.68 -6.84 25.48
C SER A 189 25.17 -6.97 25.80
#